data_AF-A0A951CEV6-F1
#
_entry.id   AF-A0A951CEV6-F1
#
_cell.length_a   1.000
_cell.length_b   1.000
_cell.length_c   1.000
_cell.angle_alpha   90.00
_cell.angle_beta   90.00
_cell.angle_gamma   90.00
#
_symmetry.space_group_name_H-M   'P 1'
#
loop_
_entity.id
_entity.type
_entity.pdbx_description
1 polymer ?
#
loop_
_entity_poly.entity_id
_entity_poly.type
_entity_poly.pdbx_seq_one_letter_code
_entity_poly.pdbx_strand_id
1 'polypeptide(L)'
;MTRLPERPNLDHLRKQAKELLRLYQTGDSIAFARFRNSLPAARGKDDAGITALGLKLHDAQSCIAREYGLSSWRNLQNYVDWTTSRVSQSRKDAVPLWLHDVYGHQQDRPRPTLAARKLAARPELGQGDLFLACAIGDESAVARAIADDPACVNAVTQNWPVLAANRYSICRHWSR
;
A
#
# COMPACT_ATOMS: atom_id res chain seq x y z
N MET A 1 -11.31 -5.99 14.83
CA MET A 1 -10.13 -5.57 14.06
C MET A 1 -8.98 -5.40 15.02
N THR A 2 -7.83 -6.02 14.74
CA THR A 2 -6.65 -5.94 15.61
C THR A 2 -5.83 -4.72 15.20
N ARG A 3 -5.36 -3.91 16.16
CA ARG A 3 -4.45 -2.80 15.85
C ARG A 3 -3.02 -3.32 15.75
N LEU A 4 -2.27 -2.85 14.76
CA LEU A 4 -0.84 -3.11 14.70
C LEU A 4 -0.14 -2.49 15.91
N PRO A 5 0.89 -3.15 16.47
CA PRO A 5 1.71 -2.56 17.53
C PRO A 5 2.43 -1.31 17.00
N GLU A 6 2.88 -0.45 17.91
CA GLU A 6 3.55 0.81 17.58
C GLU A 6 4.84 0.60 16.77
N ARG A 7 5.52 -0.54 16.97
CA ARG A 7 6.69 -0.96 16.20
C ARG A 7 6.44 -2.35 15.60
N PRO A 8 5.73 -2.43 14.47
CA PRO A 8 5.46 -3.71 13.82
C PRO A 8 6.76 -4.27 13.24
N ASN A 9 6.97 -5.58 13.42
CA ASN A 9 8.13 -6.29 12.88
C ASN A 9 7.68 -7.23 11.76
N LEU A 10 8.19 -7.00 10.55
CA LEU A 10 7.77 -7.75 9.38
C LEU A 10 8.15 -9.24 9.45
N ASP A 11 9.26 -9.60 10.10
CA ASP A 11 9.65 -11.01 10.27
C ASP A 11 8.71 -11.74 11.21
N HIS A 12 8.24 -11.07 12.26
CA HIS A 12 7.20 -11.64 13.12
C HIS A 12 5.91 -11.88 12.34
N LEU A 13 5.47 -10.91 11.54
CA LEU A 13 4.28 -11.04 10.70
C LEU A 13 4.41 -12.17 9.66
N ARG A 14 5.61 -12.36 9.07
CA ARG A 14 5.91 -13.49 8.17
C ARG A 14 5.81 -14.83 8.91
N LYS A 15 6.33 -14.92 10.13
CA LYS A 15 6.21 -16.11 10.97
C LYS A 15 4.74 -16.42 11.30
N GLN A 16 3.94 -15.40 11.64
CA GLN A 16 2.50 -15.55 11.88
C GLN A 16 1.76 -16.10 10.64
N ALA A 17 2.08 -15.60 9.44
CA ALA A 17 1.47 -16.11 8.21
C ALA A 17 1.84 -17.57 7.92
N LYS A 18 3.11 -17.95 8.14
CA LYS A 18 3.55 -19.35 7.98
C LYS A 18 2.86 -20.28 8.98
N GLU A 19 2.74 -19.84 10.23
CA GLU A 19 2.07 -20.63 11.27
C GLU A 19 0.58 -20.78 11.00
N LEU A 20 -0.09 -19.72 10.56
CA LEU A 20 -1.50 -19.79 10.14
C LEU A 20 -1.71 -20.79 9.00
N LEU A 21 -0.82 -20.80 8.00
CA LEU A 21 -0.89 -21.77 6.91
C LEU A 21 -0.69 -23.21 7.41
N ARG A 22 0.26 -23.42 8.34
CA ARG A 22 0.52 -24.73 8.96
C ARG A 22 -0.71 -25.25 9.71
N LEU A 23 -1.33 -24.39 10.53
CA LEU A 23 -2.54 -24.73 11.29
C LEU A 23 -3.71 -25.09 10.37
N TYR A 24 -3.89 -24.35 9.27
CA TYR A 24 -4.87 -24.69 8.24
C TYR A 24 -4.62 -26.06 7.61
N GLN A 25 -3.35 -26.36 7.27
CA GLN A 25 -2.99 -27.67 6.71
C GLN A 25 -3.25 -28.84 7.67
N THR A 26 -3.22 -28.59 8.99
CA THR A 26 -3.52 -29.60 10.01
C THR A 26 -4.99 -29.68 10.41
N GLY A 27 -5.89 -28.93 9.76
CA GLY A 27 -7.32 -29.00 10.06
C GLY A 27 -7.78 -28.14 11.24
N ASP A 28 -6.99 -27.15 11.67
CA ASP A 28 -7.30 -26.34 12.86
C ASP A 28 -8.52 -25.42 12.64
N SER A 29 -9.58 -25.62 13.42
CA SER A 29 -10.84 -24.88 13.30
C SER A 29 -10.69 -23.36 13.46
N ILE A 30 -9.74 -22.91 14.28
CA ILE A 30 -9.47 -21.48 14.49
C ILE A 30 -8.85 -20.87 13.21
N ALA A 31 -7.91 -21.57 12.57
CA ALA A 31 -7.34 -21.15 11.30
C ALA A 31 -8.41 -21.03 10.21
N PHE A 32 -9.32 -22.01 10.08
CA PHE A 32 -10.45 -21.95 9.15
C PHE A 32 -11.35 -20.74 9.40
N ALA A 33 -11.70 -20.48 10.67
CA ALA A 33 -12.51 -19.31 11.03
C ALA A 33 -11.82 -17.99 10.66
N ARG A 34 -10.51 -17.87 10.88
CA ARG A 34 -9.73 -16.69 10.49
C ARG A 34 -9.76 -16.46 8.98
N PHE A 35 -9.55 -17.51 8.19
CA PHE A 35 -9.62 -17.42 6.73
C PHE A 35 -11.01 -17.02 6.24
N ARG A 36 -12.07 -17.65 6.77
CA ARG A 36 -13.47 -17.33 6.45
C ARG A 36 -13.82 -15.86 6.72
N ASN A 37 -13.34 -15.32 7.84
CA ASN A 37 -13.64 -13.97 8.28
C ASN A 37 -12.84 -12.91 7.51
N SER A 38 -11.64 -13.26 7.04
CA SER A 38 -10.70 -12.28 6.49
C SER A 38 -10.60 -12.33 4.97
N LEU A 39 -10.67 -13.50 4.34
CA LEU A 39 -10.47 -13.62 2.89
C LEU A 39 -11.79 -13.51 2.11
N PRO A 40 -11.86 -12.64 1.08
CA PRO A 40 -13.02 -12.57 0.22
C PRO A 40 -13.40 -13.92 -0.43
N ALA A 41 -12.41 -14.70 -0.88
CA ALA A 41 -12.63 -15.98 -1.53
C ALA A 41 -13.17 -17.08 -0.60
N ALA A 42 -12.92 -16.97 0.71
CA ALA A 42 -13.35 -17.93 1.73
C ALA A 42 -14.68 -17.55 2.41
N ARG A 43 -15.22 -16.37 2.08
CA ARG A 43 -16.41 -15.83 2.74
C ARG A 43 -17.62 -16.73 2.50
N GLY A 44 -18.31 -17.09 3.59
CA GLY A 44 -19.51 -17.93 3.54
C GLY A 44 -19.27 -19.41 3.19
N LYS A 45 -18.02 -19.84 3.01
CA LYS A 45 -17.68 -21.25 2.79
C LYS A 45 -17.52 -22.00 4.11
N ASP A 46 -17.96 -23.25 4.15
CA ASP A 46 -17.64 -24.19 5.23
C ASP A 46 -16.18 -24.66 5.16
N ASP A 47 -15.73 -25.47 6.13
CA ASP A 47 -14.33 -25.90 6.20
C ASP A 47 -13.94 -26.74 4.97
N ALA A 48 -14.83 -27.59 4.46
CA ALA A 48 -14.62 -28.35 3.24
C ALA A 48 -14.45 -27.43 2.01
N GLY A 49 -15.32 -26.43 1.87
CA GLY A 49 -15.25 -25.44 0.80
C GLY A 49 -14.00 -24.57 0.87
N ILE A 50 -13.51 -24.23 2.07
CA ILE A 50 -12.24 -23.52 2.25
C ILE A 50 -11.06 -24.44 1.91
N THR A 51 -11.11 -25.71 2.29
CA THR A 51 -10.08 -26.71 1.96
C THR A 51 -9.92 -26.84 0.44
N ALA A 52 -11.04 -26.87 -0.29
CA ALA A 52 -11.07 -26.95 -1.75
C ALA A 52 -10.41 -25.74 -2.45
N LEU A 53 -10.25 -24.59 -1.77
CA LEU A 53 -9.52 -23.44 -2.31
C LEU A 53 -8.01 -23.70 -2.42
N GLY A 54 -7.47 -24.68 -1.68
CA GLY A 54 -6.06 -25.01 -1.71
C GLY A 54 -5.15 -23.85 -1.28
N LEU A 55 -5.55 -23.11 -0.23
CA LEU A 55 -4.91 -21.87 0.22
C LEU A 55 -3.39 -22.01 0.35
N LYS A 56 -2.67 -20.98 -0.09
CA LYS A 56 -1.21 -20.90 -0.11
C LYS A 56 -0.70 -19.80 0.84
N LEU A 57 0.62 -19.66 0.90
CA LEU A 57 1.26 -18.67 1.77
C LEU A 57 0.79 -17.23 1.49
N HIS A 58 0.54 -16.87 0.24
CA HIS A 58 0.05 -15.54 -0.10
C HIS A 58 -1.37 -15.30 0.45
N ASP A 59 -2.20 -16.33 0.56
CA ASP A 59 -3.53 -16.24 1.19
C ASP A 59 -3.41 -16.03 2.69
N ALA A 60 -2.51 -16.77 3.36
CA ALA A 60 -2.22 -16.56 4.77
C ALA A 60 -1.71 -15.13 5.05
N GLN A 61 -0.80 -14.62 4.21
CA GLN A 61 -0.34 -13.23 4.29
C GLN A 61 -1.48 -12.23 4.06
N SER A 62 -2.37 -12.50 3.10
CA SER A 62 -3.58 -11.71 2.84
C SER A 62 -4.56 -11.72 4.02
N CYS A 63 -4.67 -12.84 4.72
CA CYS A 63 -5.49 -13.00 5.93
C CYS A 63 -4.95 -12.10 7.04
N ILE A 64 -3.64 -12.23 7.36
CA ILE A 64 -2.96 -11.42 8.36
C ILE A 64 -3.11 -9.92 8.05
N ALA A 65 -2.88 -9.49 6.80
CA ALA A 65 -3.05 -8.09 6.43
C ALA A 65 -4.46 -7.56 6.74
N ARG A 66 -5.50 -8.33 6.39
CA ARG A 66 -6.89 -7.92 6.58
C ARG A 66 -7.33 -7.93 8.04
N GLU A 67 -6.79 -8.82 8.87
CA GLU A 67 -7.01 -8.79 10.32
C GLU A 67 -6.51 -7.48 10.96
N TYR A 68 -5.45 -6.91 10.40
CA TYR A 68 -4.93 -5.58 10.74
C TYR A 68 -5.57 -4.42 9.97
N GLY A 69 -6.63 -4.69 9.19
CA GLY A 69 -7.38 -3.67 8.44
C GLY A 69 -6.73 -3.22 7.13
N LEU A 70 -5.74 -3.94 6.62
CA LEU A 70 -5.04 -3.62 5.38
C LEU A 70 -5.46 -4.59 4.26
N SER A 71 -5.70 -4.07 3.06
CA SER A 71 -6.29 -4.85 1.96
C SER A 71 -5.37 -5.89 1.34
N SER A 72 -4.06 -5.75 1.51
CA SER A 72 -3.06 -6.62 0.89
C SER A 72 -1.81 -6.74 1.78
N TRP A 73 -1.04 -7.82 1.60
CA TRP A 73 0.24 -7.99 2.28
C TRP A 73 1.22 -6.84 1.96
N ARG A 74 1.24 -6.37 0.71
CA ARG A 74 2.06 -5.22 0.30
C ARG A 74 1.70 -3.95 1.08
N ASN A 75 0.42 -3.71 1.34
CA ASN A 75 0.00 -2.58 2.19
C ASN A 75 0.45 -2.73 3.64
N LEU A 76 0.47 -3.95 4.17
CA LEU A 76 1.04 -4.22 5.49
C LEU A 76 2.54 -3.97 5.52
N GLN A 77 3.30 -4.42 4.51
CA GLN A 77 4.72 -4.09 4.37
C GLN A 77 4.94 -2.59 4.31
N ASN A 78 4.24 -1.89 3.42
CA ASN A 78 4.36 -0.44 3.27
C ASN A 78 4.02 0.31 4.57
N TYR A 79 3.10 -0.20 5.39
CA TYR A 79 2.80 0.36 6.71
C TYR A 79 3.97 0.18 7.68
N VAL A 80 4.58 -1.01 7.73
CA VAL A 80 5.78 -1.26 8.53
C VAL A 80 6.93 -0.36 8.09
N ASP A 81 7.22 -0.34 6.78
CA ASP A 81 8.31 0.45 6.20
C ASP A 81 8.09 1.96 6.42
N TRP A 82 6.83 2.41 6.34
CA TRP A 82 6.48 3.79 6.66
C TRP A 82 6.78 4.12 8.12
N THR A 83 6.45 3.22 9.04
CA THR A 83 6.73 3.39 10.47
C THR A 83 8.24 3.44 10.72
N THR A 84 9.01 2.57 10.08
CA THR A 84 10.48 2.57 10.14
C THR A 84 11.09 3.86 9.58
N SER A 85 10.63 4.32 8.41
CA SER A 85 11.13 5.56 7.78
C SER A 85 10.82 6.82 8.59
N ARG A 86 9.77 6.80 9.43
CA ARG A 86 9.48 7.89 10.37
C ARG A 86 10.47 7.92 11.52
N VAL A 87 10.88 6.75 12.02
CA VAL A 87 11.88 6.65 13.10
C VAL A 87 13.26 7.07 12.60
N SER A 88 13.67 6.61 11.41
CA SER A 88 14.96 7.01 10.81
C SER A 88 14.93 8.37 10.13
N GLN A 89 13.76 9.00 10.00
CA GLN A 89 13.50 10.21 9.20
C GLN A 89 13.97 10.11 7.73
N SER A 90 14.20 8.90 7.21
CA SER A 90 14.69 8.71 5.84
C SER A 90 13.66 9.15 4.80
N ARG A 91 13.97 10.23 4.07
CA ARG A 91 13.16 10.72 2.96
C ARG A 91 13.17 9.77 1.77
N LYS A 92 14.34 9.21 1.47
CA LYS A 92 14.55 8.26 0.36
C LYS A 92 13.64 7.03 0.49
N ASP A 93 13.41 6.56 1.71
CA ASP A 93 12.55 5.40 1.96
C ASP A 93 11.06 5.79 2.03
N ALA A 94 10.76 7.01 2.48
CA ALA A 94 9.39 7.48 2.65
C ALA A 94 8.71 7.90 1.34
N VAL A 95 9.44 8.49 0.38
CA VAL A 95 8.88 8.98 -0.88
C VAL A 95 8.19 7.87 -1.69
N PRO A 96 8.80 6.70 -1.95
CA PRO A 96 8.13 5.62 -2.69
C PRO A 96 6.85 5.11 -1.99
N LEU A 97 6.85 5.07 -0.66
CA LEU A 97 5.71 4.64 0.13
C LEU A 97 4.55 5.65 0.09
N TRP A 98 4.89 6.94 0.07
CA TRP A 98 3.90 8.00 -0.09
C TRP A 98 3.32 8.01 -1.51
N LEU A 99 4.17 7.90 -2.54
CA LEU A 99 3.75 7.82 -3.93
C LEU A 99 2.82 6.63 -4.21
N HIS A 100 3.05 5.49 -3.54
CA HIS A 100 2.12 4.35 -3.58
C HIS A 100 0.70 4.72 -3.09
N ASP A 101 0.59 5.57 -2.07
CA ASP A 101 -0.72 6.05 -1.60
C ASP A 101 -1.31 7.13 -2.52
N VAL A 102 -0.49 7.89 -3.24
CA VAL A 102 -0.94 8.89 -4.22
C VAL A 102 -1.51 8.22 -5.47
N TYR A 103 -0.73 7.33 -6.09
CA TYR A 103 -1.05 6.79 -7.41
C TYR A 103 -1.72 5.41 -7.37
N GLY A 104 -1.69 4.74 -6.22
CA GLY A 104 -2.03 3.32 -6.15
C GLY A 104 -0.96 2.46 -6.82
N HIS A 105 -1.15 1.14 -6.80
CA HIS A 105 -0.25 0.20 -7.46
C HIS A 105 -0.97 -1.12 -7.74
N GLN A 106 -0.93 -1.59 -9.00
CA GLN A 106 -1.54 -2.85 -9.42
C GLN A 106 -3.04 -2.90 -9.04
N GLN A 107 -3.39 -3.70 -8.04
CA GLN A 107 -4.76 -3.93 -7.56
C GLN A 107 -5.14 -2.97 -6.41
N ASP A 108 -4.17 -2.23 -5.87
CA ASP A 108 -4.39 -1.29 -4.78
C ASP A 108 -4.80 0.08 -5.33
N ARG A 109 -5.97 0.55 -4.90
CA ARG A 109 -6.50 1.86 -5.26
C ARG A 109 -5.69 2.99 -4.60
N PRO A 110 -5.62 4.17 -5.24
CA PRO A 110 -5.15 5.40 -4.60
C PRO A 110 -5.82 5.65 -3.24
N ARG A 111 -5.07 6.23 -2.29
CA ARG A 111 -5.51 6.61 -0.95
C ARG A 111 -5.21 8.10 -0.69
N PRO A 112 -5.86 9.03 -1.41
CA PRO A 112 -5.53 10.45 -1.37
C PRO A 112 -5.62 11.05 0.04
N THR A 113 -6.60 10.65 0.87
CA THR A 113 -6.71 11.12 2.26
C THR A 113 -5.52 10.69 3.12
N LEU A 114 -5.03 9.45 2.94
CA LEU A 114 -3.85 8.97 3.66
C LEU A 114 -2.59 9.68 3.15
N ALA A 115 -2.44 9.82 1.83
CA ALA A 115 -1.32 10.51 1.21
C ALA A 115 -1.23 11.97 1.67
N ALA A 116 -2.36 12.69 1.71
CA ALA A 116 -2.41 14.06 2.20
C ALA A 116 -2.02 14.17 3.68
N ARG A 117 -2.49 13.26 4.54
CA ARG A 117 -2.09 13.22 5.95
C ARG A 117 -0.59 12.96 6.12
N LYS A 118 -0.02 12.07 5.30
CA LYS A 118 1.42 11.78 5.29
C LYS A 118 2.23 13.00 4.84
N LEU A 119 1.78 13.71 3.80
CA LEU A 119 2.41 14.94 3.32
C LEU A 119 2.32 16.08 4.35
N ALA A 120 1.18 16.25 5.00
CA ALA A 120 1.02 17.26 6.07
C ALA A 120 1.97 17.01 7.25
N ALA A 121 2.23 15.74 7.58
CA ALA A 121 3.20 15.38 8.62
C ALA A 121 4.66 15.50 8.16
N ARG A 122 4.92 15.44 6.85
CA ARG A 122 6.26 15.44 6.23
C ARG A 122 6.23 16.23 4.90
N PRO A 123 6.23 17.57 4.93
CA PRO A 123 6.11 18.40 3.73
C PRO A 123 7.24 18.18 2.71
N GLU A 124 8.40 17.70 3.16
CA GLU A 124 9.55 17.42 2.31
C GLU A 124 9.31 16.29 1.30
N LEU A 125 8.26 15.48 1.48
CA LEU A 125 7.93 14.40 0.55
C LEU A 125 7.51 14.92 -0.82
N GLY A 126 6.87 16.09 -0.89
CA GLY A 126 6.40 16.69 -2.15
C GLY A 126 7.44 17.50 -2.92
N GLN A 127 8.63 17.72 -2.35
CA GLN A 127 9.64 18.60 -2.95
C GLN A 127 10.52 17.87 -3.98
N GLY A 128 10.82 18.46 -5.13
CA GLY A 128 11.85 17.92 -6.02
C GLY A 128 11.39 17.81 -7.46
N ASP A 129 11.49 16.60 -8.02
CA ASP A 129 11.29 16.38 -9.45
C ASP A 129 9.83 16.60 -9.89
N LEU A 130 9.64 16.59 -11.22
CA LEU A 130 8.35 16.74 -11.86
C LEU A 130 7.32 15.70 -11.39
N PHE A 131 7.76 14.51 -10.99
CA PHE A 131 6.87 13.44 -10.53
C PHE A 131 6.22 13.77 -9.18
N LEU A 132 7.01 14.35 -8.27
CA LEU A 132 6.55 14.84 -6.98
C LEU A 132 5.67 16.09 -7.13
N ALA A 133 6.02 16.99 -8.06
CA ALA A 133 5.20 18.14 -8.41
C ALA A 133 3.80 17.70 -8.91
N CYS A 134 3.74 16.70 -9.80
CA CYS A 134 2.48 16.10 -10.23
C CYS A 134 1.68 15.50 -9.05
N ALA A 135 2.38 14.82 -8.13
CA ALA A 135 1.74 14.15 -6.99
C ALA A 135 1.02 15.14 -6.08
N ILE A 136 1.66 16.28 -5.79
CA ILE A 136 1.06 17.35 -4.97
C ILE A 136 0.16 18.30 -5.76
N GLY A 137 0.15 18.23 -7.09
CA GLY A 137 -0.63 19.14 -7.94
C GLY A 137 -0.04 20.54 -8.03
N ASP A 138 1.29 20.68 -8.03
CA ASP A 138 1.97 21.95 -8.29
C ASP A 138 1.94 22.25 -9.80
N GLU A 139 0.82 22.83 -10.24
CA GLU A 139 0.59 23.17 -11.65
C GLU A 139 1.63 24.15 -12.19
N SER A 140 2.17 25.03 -11.33
CA SER A 140 3.17 26.03 -11.73
C SER A 140 4.53 25.38 -12.00
N ALA A 141 4.95 24.42 -11.17
CA ALA A 141 6.15 23.65 -11.42
C ALA A 141 6.00 22.75 -12.67
N VAL A 142 4.84 22.13 -12.86
CA VAL A 142 4.56 21.31 -14.04
C VAL A 142 4.58 22.16 -15.32
N ALA A 143 3.92 23.32 -15.32
CA ALA A 143 3.89 24.21 -16.48
C ALA A 143 5.28 24.72 -16.88
N ARG A 144 6.11 25.08 -15.89
CA ARG A 144 7.51 25.47 -16.14
C ARG A 144 8.32 24.33 -16.75
N ALA A 145 8.25 23.12 -16.18
CA ALA A 145 8.97 21.97 -16.71
C ALA A 145 8.57 21.63 -18.16
N ILE A 146 7.28 21.74 -18.50
CA ILE A 146 6.79 21.52 -19.88
C ILE A 146 7.26 22.64 -20.83
N ALA A 147 7.30 23.88 -20.37
CA ALA A 147 7.80 25.01 -21.17
C ALA A 147 9.30 24.88 -21.45
N ASP A 148 10.07 24.41 -20.46
CA ASP A 148 11.52 24.21 -20.57
C ASP A 148 11.86 23.00 -21.46
N ASP A 149 11.13 21.89 -21.31
CA ASP A 149 11.27 20.68 -22.14
C ASP A 149 9.92 19.98 -22.36
N PRO A 150 9.27 20.17 -23.51
CA PRO A 150 8.01 19.50 -23.82
C PRO A 150 8.09 17.96 -23.83
N ALA A 151 9.27 17.37 -24.02
CA ALA A 151 9.45 15.91 -24.01
C ALA A 151 9.38 15.33 -22.58
N CYS A 152 9.50 16.16 -21.54
CA CYS A 152 9.49 15.72 -20.14
C CYS A 152 8.19 15.00 -19.73
N VAL A 153 7.09 15.26 -20.44
CA VAL A 153 5.80 14.57 -20.23
C VAL A 153 5.86 13.07 -20.48
N ASN A 154 6.79 12.63 -21.32
CA ASN A 154 7.03 11.22 -21.63
C ASN A 154 8.14 10.60 -20.78
N ALA A 155 8.78 11.37 -19.90
CA ALA A 155 9.81 10.85 -19.03
C ALA A 155 9.21 9.79 -18.10
N VAL A 156 9.81 8.61 -18.08
CA VAL A 156 9.47 7.55 -17.13
C VAL A 156 10.43 7.69 -15.96
N THR A 157 9.90 8.03 -14.79
CA THR A 157 10.66 8.01 -13.54
C THR A 157 10.06 6.95 -12.63
N GLN A 158 10.91 6.08 -12.08
CA GLN A 158 10.52 5.02 -11.13
C GLN A 158 9.35 4.13 -11.60
N ASN A 159 9.43 3.58 -12.83
CA ASN A 159 8.43 2.69 -13.42
C ASN A 159 7.01 3.29 -13.60
N TRP A 160 6.85 4.61 -13.55
CA TRP A 160 5.56 5.28 -13.78
C TRP A 160 5.68 6.37 -14.87
N PRO A 161 4.79 6.38 -15.89
CA PRO A 161 4.74 7.47 -16.85
C PRO A 161 4.12 8.73 -16.21
N VAL A 162 4.75 9.88 -16.41
CA VAL A 162 4.32 11.19 -15.87
C VAL A 162 2.88 11.56 -16.30
N LEU A 163 2.43 11.12 -17.47
CA LEU A 163 1.05 11.31 -17.94
C LEU A 163 0.00 10.55 -17.11
N ALA A 164 0.33 9.38 -16.54
CA ALA A 164 -0.56 8.69 -15.63
C ALA A 164 -0.64 9.40 -14.28
N ALA A 165 0.46 10.02 -13.84
CA ALA A 165 0.53 10.77 -12.59
C ALA A 165 -0.40 12.01 -12.56
N ASN A 166 -0.50 12.79 -13.63
CA ASN A 166 -1.36 13.99 -13.65
C ASN A 166 -2.87 13.67 -13.46
N ARG A 167 -3.33 12.48 -13.92
CA ARG A 167 -4.73 12.05 -13.76
C ARG A 167 -5.12 11.75 -12.32
N TYR A 168 -4.14 11.42 -11.46
CA TYR A 168 -4.35 11.00 -10.07
C TYR A 168 -3.79 12.01 -9.05
N SER A 169 -3.44 13.22 -9.49
CA SER A 169 -2.97 14.29 -8.61
C SER A 169 -3.91 14.47 -7.43
N ILE A 170 -3.32 14.58 -6.22
CA ILE A 170 -4.06 14.72 -4.96
C ILE A 170 -5.06 15.87 -5.08
N CYS A 171 -4.71 16.97 -5.74
CA CYS A 171 -5.58 18.15 -5.89
C CYS A 171 -6.92 17.88 -6.62
N ARG A 172 -6.98 16.96 -7.59
CA ARG A 172 -8.25 16.66 -8.29
C ARG A 172 -9.25 15.91 -7.42
N HIS A 173 -8.79 15.22 -6.36
CA HIS A 173 -9.65 14.54 -5.39
C HIS A 173 -10.18 15.46 -4.28
N TRP A 174 -9.63 16.68 -4.13
CA TRP A 174 -10.09 17.67 -3.15
C TRP A 174 -11.12 18.65 -3.72
N SER A 175 -11.34 18.63 -5.05
CA SER A 175 -12.29 19.51 -5.75
C SER A 175 -13.65 18.84 -6.07
N ARG A 176 -13.97 17.72 -5.40
CA ARG A 176 -15.27 17.04 -5.46
C ARG A 176 -15.71 16.66 -4.05
#